data_AF-A0A953YXS4-F1
#
_entry.id   AF-A0A953YXS4-F1
#
_cell.length_a   1.000
_cell.length_b   1.000
_cell.length_c   1.000
_cell.angle_alpha   90.00
_cell.angle_beta   90.00
_cell.angle_gamma   90.00
#
_symmetry.space_group_name_H-M   'P 1'
#
loop_
_entity.id
_entity.type
_entity.pdbx_description
1 polymer ?
#
loop_
_entity_poly.entity_id
_entity_poly.type
_entity_poly.pdbx_seq_one_letter_code
_entity_poly.pdbx_strand_id
1 'polypeptide(L)'
;APATSAVFGLGPDTVAALLIAIGDNPDRLRSEAAFAHLCGVAPIPASSGKTHRHRLHRGGERAGNSALHIAAVVRLRYDPRSRAYADRRTTEGMSMPEILRCQKRYLAREVFKALRADYAELST
;
A
#
# COMPACT_ATOMS: atom_id res chain seq x y z
N ALA A 1 -13.93 3.97 -10.92
CA ALA A 1 -13.25 4.04 -9.62
C ALA A 1 -12.81 5.48 -9.29
N PRO A 2 -13.75 6.44 -9.18
CA PRO A 2 -13.45 7.83 -8.88
C PRO A 2 -12.70 8.05 -7.56
N ALA A 3 -13.09 7.36 -6.48
CA ALA A 3 -12.45 7.50 -5.17
C ALA A 3 -11.02 6.96 -5.19
N THR A 4 -10.77 5.82 -5.83
CA THR A 4 -9.43 5.23 -5.96
C THR A 4 -8.51 6.12 -6.80
N SER A 5 -9.01 6.70 -7.89
CA SER A 5 -8.26 7.65 -8.72
C SER A 5 -7.92 8.95 -8.01
N ALA A 6 -8.68 9.35 -6.99
CA ALA A 6 -8.40 10.54 -6.19
C ALA A 6 -7.28 10.34 -5.15
N VAL A 7 -6.84 9.11 -4.91
CA VAL A 7 -5.76 8.80 -3.96
C VAL A 7 -4.44 9.36 -4.49
N PHE A 8 -3.85 10.31 -3.75
CA PHE A 8 -2.62 10.98 -4.18
C PHE A 8 -1.48 10.00 -4.44
N GLY A 9 -0.80 10.16 -5.58
CA GLY A 9 0.30 9.31 -6.03
C GLY A 9 -0.13 8.10 -6.86
N LEU A 10 -1.43 7.84 -7.00
CA LEU A 10 -1.93 6.90 -8.01
C LEU A 10 -2.19 7.63 -9.34
N GLY A 11 -1.89 6.95 -10.44
CA GLY A 11 -2.20 7.35 -11.80
C GLY A 11 -3.00 6.24 -12.50
N PRO A 12 -3.46 6.44 -13.74
CA PRO A 12 -4.36 5.52 -14.42
C PRO A 12 -3.88 4.05 -14.42
N ASP A 13 -2.60 3.83 -14.75
CA ASP A 13 -2.02 2.48 -14.82
C ASP A 13 -1.90 1.82 -13.44
N THR A 14 -1.56 2.58 -12.42
CA THR A 14 -1.43 2.04 -11.06
C THR A 14 -2.81 1.76 -10.46
N VAL A 15 -3.82 2.58 -10.75
CA VAL A 15 -5.21 2.31 -10.41
C VAL A 15 -5.70 1.06 -11.13
N ALA A 16 -5.45 0.93 -12.44
CA ALA A 16 -5.84 -0.25 -13.21
C ALA A 16 -5.21 -1.52 -12.65
N ALA A 17 -3.91 -1.51 -12.34
CA ALA A 17 -3.24 -2.65 -11.73
C ALA A 17 -3.86 -3.05 -10.37
N LEU A 18 -4.29 -2.08 -9.56
CA LEU A 18 -4.93 -2.34 -8.27
C LEU A 18 -6.33 -2.91 -8.43
N LEU A 19 -7.11 -2.41 -9.40
CA LEU A 19 -8.44 -2.92 -9.75
C LEU A 19 -8.35 -4.36 -10.30
N ILE A 20 -7.38 -4.64 -11.15
CA ILE A 20 -7.12 -6.00 -11.66
C ILE A 20 -6.71 -6.94 -10.51
N ALA A 21 -5.87 -6.47 -9.59
CA ALA A 21 -5.43 -7.29 -8.46
C ALA A 21 -6.58 -7.69 -7.54
N ILE A 22 -7.50 -6.76 -7.22
CA ILE A 22 -8.67 -7.06 -6.39
C ILE A 22 -9.72 -7.91 -7.13
N GLY A 23 -9.90 -7.66 -8.44
CA GLY A 23 -10.85 -8.34 -9.30
C GLY A 23 -12.30 -7.92 -9.06
N ASP A 24 -13.25 -8.60 -9.70
CA ASP A 24 -14.66 -8.16 -9.76
C ASP A 24 -15.49 -8.52 -8.52
N ASN A 25 -14.91 -9.24 -7.54
CA ASN A 25 -15.60 -9.61 -6.30
C ASN A 25 -15.04 -8.80 -5.11
N PRO A 26 -15.69 -7.68 -4.72
CA PRO A 26 -15.23 -6.83 -3.62
C PRO A 26 -15.33 -7.50 -2.25
N ASP A 27 -16.15 -8.53 -2.08
CA ASP A 27 -16.34 -9.24 -0.81
C ASP A 27 -15.33 -10.36 -0.60
N ARG A 28 -14.53 -10.67 -1.63
CA ARG A 28 -13.38 -11.58 -1.52
C ARG A 28 -12.36 -11.08 -0.49
N LEU A 29 -12.17 -9.77 -0.35
CA LEU A 29 -11.24 -9.18 0.60
C LEU A 29 -11.98 -8.56 1.78
N ARG A 30 -12.03 -9.29 2.89
CA ARG A 30 -12.78 -8.91 4.09
C ARG A 30 -12.09 -7.87 4.97
N SER A 31 -10.85 -7.47 4.66
CA SER A 31 -10.12 -6.48 5.47
C SER A 31 -8.97 -5.80 4.72
N GLU A 32 -8.55 -4.64 5.23
CA GLU A 32 -7.35 -3.95 4.77
C GLU A 32 -6.07 -4.79 4.89
N ALA A 33 -6.03 -5.73 5.85
CA ALA A 33 -4.90 -6.61 6.06
C ALA A 33 -4.86 -7.70 4.97
N ALA A 34 -6.01 -8.23 4.57
CA ALA A 34 -6.12 -9.16 3.45
C ALA A 34 -5.66 -8.49 2.14
N PHE A 35 -6.06 -7.23 1.91
CA PHE A 35 -5.59 -6.46 0.75
C PHE A 35 -4.08 -6.21 0.78
N ALA A 36 -3.53 -5.80 1.93
CA ALA A 36 -2.09 -5.65 2.08
C ALA A 36 -1.33 -6.97 1.82
N HIS A 37 -1.89 -8.10 2.24
CA HIS A 37 -1.31 -9.41 2.00
C HIS A 37 -1.35 -9.79 0.51
N LEU A 38 -2.50 -9.58 -0.15
CA LEU A 38 -2.69 -9.77 -1.57
C LEU A 38 -1.67 -8.98 -2.40
N CYS A 39 -1.51 -7.69 -2.15
CA CYS A 39 -0.55 -6.84 -2.87
C CYS A 39 0.91 -7.05 -2.40
N GLY A 40 1.19 -8.00 -1.51
CA GLY A 40 2.54 -8.28 -1.01
C GLY A 40 3.20 -7.13 -0.26
N VAL A 41 2.40 -6.30 0.41
CA VAL A 41 2.87 -5.19 1.27
C VAL A 41 2.56 -5.43 2.75
N ALA A 42 2.03 -6.60 3.09
CA ALA A 42 1.87 -7.02 4.48
C ALA A 42 3.25 -7.09 5.18
N PRO A 43 3.36 -6.57 6.41
CA PRO A 43 4.57 -6.70 7.21
C PRO A 43 4.82 -8.17 7.54
N ILE A 44 5.98 -8.71 7.13
CA ILE A 44 6.38 -10.08 7.45
C ILE A 44 7.50 -10.06 8.46
N PRO A 45 7.28 -10.56 9.69
CA PRO A 45 8.33 -10.61 10.71
C PRO A 45 9.56 -11.36 10.19
N ALA A 46 10.73 -10.76 10.44
CA ALA A 46 12.04 -11.31 10.18
C ALA A 46 12.95 -10.93 11.36
N SER A 47 12.54 -11.40 12.53
CA SER A 47 13.15 -11.09 13.82
C SER A 47 13.77 -12.33 14.42
N SER A 48 15.01 -12.20 14.94
CA SER A 48 15.59 -13.18 15.88
C SER A 48 15.80 -12.48 17.21
N GLY A 49 15.04 -12.88 18.24
CA GLY A 49 15.15 -12.47 19.65
C GLY A 49 15.23 -10.95 19.92
N LYS A 50 16.39 -10.35 19.66
CA LYS A 50 16.75 -8.95 19.95
C LYS A 50 16.45 -7.96 18.81
N THR A 51 16.12 -8.43 17.60
CA THR A 51 15.90 -7.56 16.43
C THR A 51 14.46 -7.62 15.94
N HIS A 52 13.77 -6.49 15.87
CA HIS A 52 12.41 -6.40 15.33
C HIS A 52 12.43 -5.85 13.90
N ARG A 53 12.75 -6.70 12.92
CA ARG A 53 12.78 -6.33 11.50
C ARG A 53 11.68 -7.03 10.71
N HIS A 54 11.39 -6.45 9.55
CA HIS A 54 10.38 -6.96 8.62
C HIS A 54 10.99 -7.21 7.24
N ARG A 55 10.76 -8.39 6.69
CA ARG A 55 11.20 -8.75 5.34
C ARG A 55 10.16 -8.39 4.28
N LEU A 56 10.61 -8.37 3.03
CA LEU A 56 9.74 -8.27 1.85
C LEU A 56 8.84 -9.50 1.74
N HIS A 57 7.54 -9.29 1.48
CA HIS A 57 6.62 -10.35 1.10
C HIS A 57 6.80 -10.69 -0.39
N ARG A 58 7.14 -11.95 -0.71
CA ARG A 58 7.41 -12.39 -2.09
C ARG A 58 6.20 -13.00 -2.80
N GLY A 59 5.21 -13.51 -2.07
CA GLY A 59 4.07 -14.27 -2.63
C GLY A 59 2.82 -13.47 -2.98
N GLY A 60 2.87 -12.14 -2.95
CA GLY A 60 1.73 -11.30 -3.33
C GLY A 60 1.71 -11.00 -4.83
N GLU A 61 0.59 -10.47 -5.30
CA GLU A 61 0.44 -9.93 -6.65
C GLU A 61 1.48 -8.79 -6.86
N ARG A 62 2.22 -8.88 -7.97
CA ARG A 62 3.41 -8.06 -8.24
C ARG A 62 3.07 -6.71 -8.89
N ALA A 63 2.05 -6.64 -9.74
CA ALA A 63 1.60 -5.41 -10.37
C ALA A 63 1.03 -4.40 -9.35
N GLY A 64 0.12 -4.81 -8.47
CA GLY A 64 -0.38 -4.09 -7.31
C GLY A 64 0.73 -3.75 -6.31
N ASN A 65 1.71 -4.63 -6.10
CA ASN A 65 2.90 -4.28 -5.30
C ASN A 65 3.70 -3.13 -5.92
N SER A 66 3.88 -3.17 -7.25
CA SER A 66 4.57 -2.16 -8.04
C SER A 66 3.78 -0.84 -8.05
N ALA A 67 2.47 -0.90 -8.25
CA ALA A 67 1.56 0.24 -8.18
C ALA A 67 1.68 0.98 -6.84
N LEU A 68 1.61 0.23 -5.73
CA LEU A 68 1.81 0.80 -4.39
C LEU A 68 3.23 1.33 -4.18
N HIS A 69 4.24 0.73 -4.82
CA HIS A 69 5.62 1.20 -4.72
C HIS A 69 5.80 2.53 -5.44
N ILE A 70 5.34 2.64 -6.69
CA ILE A 70 5.40 3.86 -7.49
C ILE A 70 4.71 5.00 -6.72
N ALA A 71 3.49 4.76 -6.23
CA ALA A 71 2.75 5.75 -5.46
C ALA A 71 3.45 6.14 -4.15
N ALA A 72 4.07 5.19 -3.44
CA ALA A 72 4.87 5.51 -2.25
C ALA A 72 6.08 6.40 -2.59
N VAL A 73 6.77 6.15 -3.71
CA VAL A 73 7.89 6.99 -4.18
C VAL A 73 7.41 8.39 -4.54
N VAL A 74 6.29 8.51 -5.26
CA VAL A 74 5.68 9.80 -5.60
C VAL A 74 5.31 10.58 -4.33
N ARG A 75 4.71 9.90 -3.32
CA ARG A 75 4.39 10.52 -2.03
C ARG A 75 5.63 11.01 -1.28
N LEU A 76 6.68 10.22 -1.23
CA LEU A 76 7.94 10.65 -0.60
C LEU A 76 8.57 11.85 -1.30
N ARG A 77 8.30 12.06 -2.60
CA ARG A 77 8.79 13.24 -3.31
C ARG A 77 7.90 14.46 -3.10
N TYR A 78 6.58 14.30 -3.16
CA TYR A 78 5.65 15.44 -3.29
C TYR A 78 4.71 15.66 -2.11
N ASP A 79 4.37 14.63 -1.32
CA ASP A 79 3.49 14.78 -0.16
C ASP A 79 4.29 15.21 1.08
N PRO A 80 4.03 16.42 1.65
CA PRO A 80 4.70 16.87 2.87
C PRO A 80 4.51 15.91 4.05
N ARG A 81 3.34 15.27 4.18
CA ARG A 81 3.05 14.35 5.30
C ARG A 81 3.90 13.09 5.22
N SER A 82 4.02 12.49 4.03
CA SER A 82 4.90 11.34 3.79
C SER A 82 6.38 11.68 4.01
N ARG A 83 6.84 12.88 3.62
CA ARG A 83 8.20 13.34 3.91
C ARG A 83 8.46 13.48 5.41
N ALA A 84 7.60 14.18 6.13
CA ALA A 84 7.72 14.32 7.58
C ALA A 84 7.73 12.96 8.31
N TYR A 85 6.92 12.00 7.84
CA TYR A 85 6.97 10.64 8.37
C TYR A 85 8.31 9.95 8.09
N ALA A 86 8.83 10.06 6.87
CA ALA A 86 10.12 9.47 6.49
C ALA A 86 11.29 10.08 7.26
N ASP A 87 11.30 11.40 7.45
CA ASP A 87 12.33 12.11 8.21
C ASP A 87 12.34 11.63 9.66
N ARG A 88 11.16 11.58 10.30
CA ARG A 88 11.02 11.05 11.66
C ARG A 88 11.53 9.61 11.76
N ARG A 89 11.13 8.72 10.84
CA ARG A 89 11.59 7.32 10.86
C ARG A 89 13.09 7.18 10.59
N THR A 90 13.66 8.08 9.80
CA THR A 90 15.10 8.15 9.58
C THR A 90 15.82 8.50 10.88
N THR A 91 15.31 9.46 11.66
CA THR A 91 15.87 9.79 12.99
C THR A 91 15.73 8.66 14.01
N GLU A 92 14.73 7.80 13.86
CA GLU A 92 14.55 6.58 14.66
C GLU A 92 15.47 5.42 14.22
N GLY A 93 16.34 5.64 13.22
CA GLY A 93 17.31 4.65 12.74
C GLY A 93 16.75 3.64 11.73
N MET A 94 15.55 3.86 11.17
CA MET A 94 15.02 2.98 10.13
C MET A 94 15.69 3.24 8.78
N SER A 95 16.02 2.17 8.07
CA SER A 95 16.53 2.27 6.70
C SER A 95 15.46 2.68 5.71
N MET A 96 15.85 3.29 4.59
CA MET A 96 14.89 3.71 3.56
C MET A 96 14.01 2.58 3.00
N PRO A 97 14.53 1.36 2.77
CA PRO A 97 13.67 0.23 2.41
C PRO A 97 12.61 -0.12 3.47
N GLU A 98 12.91 0.05 4.77
CA GLU A 98 11.93 -0.17 5.84
C GLU A 98 10.88 0.93 5.88
N ILE A 99 11.30 2.19 5.71
CA ILE A 99 10.40 3.35 5.61
C ILE A 99 9.44 3.18 4.43
N LEU A 100 9.95 2.80 3.26
CA LEU A 100 9.13 2.50 2.08
C LEU A 100 8.11 1.39 2.35
N ARG A 101 8.49 0.32 3.06
CA ARG A 101 7.53 -0.74 3.45
C ARG A 101 6.41 -0.21 4.33
N CYS A 102 6.72 0.63 5.32
CA CYS A 102 5.70 1.29 6.13
C CYS A 102 4.79 2.18 5.26
N GLN A 103 5.37 3.00 4.38
CA GLN A 103 4.61 3.89 3.51
C GLN A 103 3.66 3.12 2.59
N LYS A 104 4.13 2.02 1.99
CA LYS A 104 3.29 1.13 1.17
C LYS A 104 2.16 0.49 1.98
N ARG A 105 2.40 0.12 3.25
CA ARG A 105 1.36 -0.45 4.11
C ARG A 105 0.28 0.57 4.48
N TYR A 106 0.66 1.83 4.74
CA TYR A 106 -0.29 2.92 4.93
C TYR A 106 -1.11 3.19 3.67
N LEU A 107 -0.44 3.26 2.52
CA LEU A 107 -1.11 3.45 1.24
C LEU A 107 -2.09 2.32 0.95
N ALA A 108 -1.74 1.07 1.21
CA ALA A 108 -2.66 -0.06 1.01
C ALA A 108 -3.94 0.06 1.85
N ARG A 109 -3.85 0.58 3.07
CA ARG A 109 -5.04 0.86 3.91
C ARG A 109 -5.93 1.93 3.27
N GLU A 110 -5.33 3.01 2.78
CA GLU A 110 -6.04 4.11 2.15
C GLU A 110 -6.73 3.68 0.85
N VAL A 111 -5.99 2.97 -0.01
CA VAL A 111 -6.48 2.40 -1.26
C VAL A 111 -7.61 1.42 -1.02
N PHE A 112 -7.50 0.54 -0.03
CA PHE A 112 -8.57 -0.41 0.29
C PHE A 112 -9.89 0.30 0.65
N LYS A 113 -9.81 1.41 1.41
CA LYS A 113 -10.99 2.22 1.74
C LYS A 113 -11.58 2.88 0.50
N ALA A 114 -10.74 3.43 -0.38
CA ALA A 114 -11.18 4.07 -1.62
C ALA A 114 -11.84 3.06 -2.57
N LEU A 115 -11.24 1.88 -2.74
CA LEU A 115 -11.81 0.79 -3.53
C LEU A 115 -13.18 0.37 -2.98
N ARG A 116 -13.31 0.18 -1.66
CA ARG A 116 -14.61 -0.17 -1.05
C ARG A 116 -15.67 0.90 -1.25
N ALA A 117 -15.30 2.18 -1.26
CA ALA A 117 -16.23 3.26 -1.59
C ALA A 117 -16.70 3.15 -3.06
N ASP A 118 -15.76 2.96 -4.00
CA ASP A 118 -16.10 2.79 -5.42
C ASP A 118 -17.01 1.58 -5.67
N TYR A 119 -16.79 0.45 -4.98
CA TYR A 119 -17.65 -0.72 -5.11
C TYR A 119 -19.05 -0.52 -4.51
N ALA A 120 -19.17 0.21 -3.41
CA ALA A 120 -20.47 0.51 -2.81
C ALA A 120 -21.33 1.40 -3.73
N GLU A 121 -20.69 2.33 -4.45
CA GLU A 121 -21.36 3.15 -5.47
C GLU A 121 -21.81 2.33 -6.68
N LEU A 122 -21.07 1.27 -7.05
CA LEU A 122 -21.45 0.37 -8.16
C LEU A 122 -22.60 -0.58 -7.82
N SER A 123 -22.80 -0.91 -6.54
CA SER A 123 -23.88 -1.80 -6.09
C SER A 123 -25.22 -1.09 -5.84
N THR A 124 -25.25 0.23 -6.00
CA THR A 124 -26.42 1.09 -5.81
C THR A 124 -27.00 1.49 -7.16
#